data_AF-K2ECI9-F1
#
_entry.id   AF-K2ECI9-F1
#
_cell.length_a   1.000
_cell.length_b   1.000
_cell.length_c   1.000
_cell.angle_alpha   90.00
_cell.angle_beta   90.00
_cell.angle_gamma   90.00
#
_symmetry.space_group_name_H-M   'P 1'
#
loop_
_entity.id
_entity.type
_entity.pdbx_description
1 polymer ?
#
loop_
_entity_poly.entity_id
_entity_poly.type
_entity_poly.pdbx_seq_one_letter_code
_entity_poly.pdbx_strand_id
1 'polypeptide(L)' 'MINRFTLLRNIGQYHSVAIPHQLQKISVIYGENGRGKSTLAAILRSYATGDPLPITERKLLGVPDTPH' A
#
# COMPACT_ATOMS: atom_id res chain seq x y z
N MET A 1 -11.01 1.72 -12.92
CA MET A 1 -10.91 0.53 -12.05
C MET A 1 -9.43 0.26 -11.84
N ILE A 2 -8.98 -0.04 -10.61
CA ILE A 2 -7.57 -0.37 -10.36
C ILE A 2 -7.32 -1.81 -10.79
N ASN A 3 -6.32 -2.03 -11.65
CA ASN A 3 -6.05 -3.35 -12.22
C ASN A 3 -4.83 -4.04 -11.60
N ARG A 4 -3.87 -3.29 -11.05
CA ARG A 4 -2.68 -3.85 -10.39
C ARG A 4 -1.97 -2.80 -9.54
N PHE A 5 -1.12 -3.26 -8.63
CA PHE A 5 -0.08 -2.45 -8.01
C PHE A 5 1.22 -2.65 -8.79
N THR A 6 1.83 -1.58 -9.30
CA THR A 6 3.11 -1.69 -10.03
C THR A 6 4.31 -1.75 -9.10
N LEU A 7 4.34 -0.84 -8.14
CA LEU A 7 5.41 -0.68 -7.17
C LEU A 7 4.78 -0.11 -5.90
N LEU A 8 5.17 -0.65 -4.74
CA LEU A 8 4.96 -0.02 -3.46
C LEU A 8 6.33 0.25 -2.85
N ARG A 9 6.65 1.52 -2.59
CA ARG A 9 7.92 1.90 -1.98
C ARG A 9 7.73 2.84 -0.80
N ASN A 10 8.57 2.64 0.20
CA ASN A 10 8.71 3.52 1.35
C ASN A 10 7.41 3.74 2.15
N ILE A 11 6.53 2.73 2.25
CA ILE A 11 5.24 2.84 2.96
C ILE A 11 5.00 1.67 3.91
N GLY A 12 4.87 1.96 5.21
CA GLY A 12 4.71 0.94 6.25
C GLY A 12 5.79 -0.14 6.17
N GLN A 13 5.40 -1.40 5.94
CA GLN A 13 6.33 -2.54 5.80
C GLN A 13 6.84 -2.74 4.37
N TYR A 14 6.35 -1.97 3.40
CA TYR A 14 6.75 -2.08 2.00
C TYR A 14 7.97 -1.19 1.76
N HIS A 15 9.16 -1.79 1.85
CA HIS A 15 10.41 -1.11 1.50
C HIS A 15 10.48 -0.82 0.00
N SER A 16 10.46 -1.87 -0.83
CA SER A 16 10.34 -1.78 -2.29
C SER A 16 9.86 -3.11 -2.83
N VAL A 17 8.56 -3.21 -3.13
CA VAL A 17 7.94 -4.47 -3.59
C VAL A 17 7.22 -4.24 -4.91
N ALA A 18 7.55 -5.06 -5.90
CA ALA A 18 6.77 -5.19 -7.12
C ALA A 18 5.73 -6.31 -6.94
N ILE A 19 4.47 -6.03 -7.28
CA ILE A 19 3.38 -7.00 -7.17
C ILE A 19 2.96 -7.42 -8.59
N PRO A 20 3.30 -8.64 -9.04
CA PRO A 20 3.02 -9.05 -10.41
C PRO A 20 1.54 -9.42 -10.64
N HIS A 21 0.72 -9.45 -9.58
CA HIS A 21 -0.65 -9.92 -9.64
C HIS A 21 -1.63 -8.82 -10.09
N GLN A 22 -2.54 -9.20 -10.99
CA GLN A 22 -3.67 -8.35 -11.37
C GLN A 22 -4.82 -8.51 -10.39
N LEU A 23 -5.47 -7.40 -10.06
CA LEU A 23 -6.72 -7.37 -9.32
C LEU A 23 -7.85 -7.77 -10.26
N GLN A 24 -8.67 -8.73 -9.80
CA GLN A 24 -9.90 -9.14 -10.45
C GLN A 24 -11.08 -8.34 -9.89
N LYS A 25 -12.29 -8.57 -10.43
CA LYS A 25 -13.53 -7.95 -9.90
C LYS A 25 -13.69 -8.14 -8.39
N ILE A 26 -13.28 -9.30 -7.88
CA ILE A 26 -13.15 -9.60 -6.46
C ILE A 26 -11.75 -10.19 -6.24
N SER A 27 -10.99 -9.67 -5.29
CA SER A 27 -9.66 -10.16 -4.92
C SER A 27 -9.53 -10.21 -3.41
N VAL A 28 -9.00 -11.32 -2.89
CA VAL A 28 -8.80 -11.52 -1.45
C VAL A 28 -7.31 -11.40 -1.15
N ILE A 29 -6.96 -10.49 -0.25
CA ILE A 29 -5.59 -10.29 0.22
C ILE A 29 -5.53 -10.76 1.68
N TYR A 30 -4.68 -11.74 1.97
CA TYR A 30 -4.55 -12.34 3.29
C TYR A 30 -3.08 -12.48 3.71
N GLY A 31 -2.85 -12.71 5.00
CA GLY A 31 -1.52 -12.82 5.60
C GLY A 31 -1.56 -12.58 7.11
N GLU A 32 -0.48 -12.85 7.80
CA GLU A 32 -0.36 -12.69 9.27
C GLU A 32 -0.46 -11.22 9.70
N ASN A 33 -0.66 -11.00 11.01
CA ASN A 33 -0.59 -9.66 11.60
C ASN A 33 0.80 -9.06 11.38
N GLY A 34 0.87 -7.74 11.16
CA GLY A 34 2.13 -7.05 10.86
C GLY A 34 2.68 -7.22 9.44
N ARG A 35 1.97 -7.91 8.53
CA ARG A 35 2.40 -8.14 7.13
C ARG A 35 1.95 -7.08 6.11
N GLY A 36 1.56 -5.88 6.56
CA GLY A 36 1.21 -4.78 5.65
C GLY A 36 -0.23 -4.75 5.11
N LYS A 37 -1.11 -5.68 5.51
CA LYS A 37 -2.54 -5.68 5.10
C LYS A 37 -3.24 -4.34 5.38
N SER A 38 -3.10 -3.79 6.58
CA SER A 38 -3.68 -2.50 6.94
C SER A 38 -3.03 -1.33 6.19
N THR A 39 -1.78 -1.48 5.74
CA THR A 39 -1.11 -0.50 4.87
C THR A 39 -1.71 -0.51 3.46
N LEU A 40 -1.99 -1.68 2.88
CA LEU A 40 -2.74 -1.79 1.63
C LEU A 40 -4.14 -1.18 1.73
N ALA A 41 -4.83 -1.42 2.84
CA ALA A 41 -6.13 -0.79 3.08
C ALA A 41 -6.04 0.75 3.13
N ALA A 42 -4.96 1.30 3.71
CA ALA A 42 -4.72 2.74 3.74
C ALA A 42 -4.42 3.31 2.33
N ILE A 43 -3.64 2.60 1.52
CA ILE A 43 -3.38 2.97 0.12
C ILE A 43 -4.68 3.03 -0.67
N LEU A 44 -5.50 1.96 -0.59
CA LEU A 44 -6.77 1.88 -1.30
C LEU A 44 -7.76 2.95 -0.83
N ARG A 45 -7.78 3.25 0.48
CA ARG A 45 -8.60 4.33 1.04
C ARG A 45 -8.18 5.69 0.50
N SER A 46 -6.88 5.99 0.55
CA SER A 46 -6.33 7.24 0.03
C SER A 46 -6.64 7.42 -1.46
N TYR A 47 -6.47 6.36 -2.26
CA TYR A 47 -6.85 6.37 -3.66
C TYR A 47 -8.36 6.64 -3.87
N ALA A 48 -9.22 6.02 -3.06
CA ALA A 48 -10.67 6.17 -3.20
C ALA A 48 -11.18 7.56 -2.78
N THR A 49 -10.55 8.19 -1.79
CA THR A 49 -10.97 9.50 -1.26
C THR A 49 -10.22 10.68 -1.86
N GLY A 50 -9.07 10.45 -2.49
CA GLY A 50 -8.13 11.51 -2.89
C GLY A 50 -7.37 12.15 -1.72
N ASP A 51 -7.54 11.63 -0.50
CA ASP A 51 -6.86 12.14 0.70
C ASP A 51 -5.52 11.41 0.91
N PRO A 52 -4.37 12.10 0.88
CA PRO A 52 -3.06 11.47 1.07
C PRO A 52 -2.77 11.09 2.53
N LEU A 53 -3.52 11.62 3.51
CA LEU A 53 -3.24 11.48 4.94
C LEU A 53 -3.04 10.01 5.40
N PRO A 54 -3.89 9.04 4.99
CA PRO A 54 -3.73 7.63 5.39
C PRO A 54 -2.40 6.99 4.98
N ILE A 55 -1.75 7.53 3.94
CA ILE A 55 -0.45 7.10 3.41
C ILE A 55 0.68 7.87 4.10
N THR A 56 0.58 9.20 4.19
CA THR A 56 1.67 10.06 4.68
C THR A 56 1.97 9.83 6.17
N GLU A 57 0.96 9.46 6.97
CA GLU A 57 1.13 9.08 8.36
C GLU A 57 1.84 7.72 8.54
N ARG A 58 1.96 6.91 7.47
CA ARG A 58 2.57 5.57 7.48
C ARG A 58 3.99 5.57 6.93
N LYS A 59 4.75 6.63 7.16
CA LYS A 59 6.17 6.70 6.79
C LYS A 59 6.98 5.65 7.55
N LEU A 60 7.98 5.04 6.88
CA LEU A 60 8.95 4.17 7.54
C LEU A 60 9.69 4.97 8.62
N LEU A 61 9.73 4.42 9.83
CA LEU A 61 10.54 4.97 10.92
C LEU A 61 12.01 4.96 10.50
N GLY A 62 12.65 6.12 10.48
CA GLY A 62 14.08 6.28 10.18
C GLY A 62 14.47 6.38 8.70
N VAL A 63 13.51 6.43 7.75
CA VAL A 63 13.80 6.64 6.33
C VAL A 63 13.42 8.07 5.91
N PRO A 64 14.33 8.86 5.30
CA PRO A 64 14.05 10.23 4.90
C PRO A 64 13.08 10.33 3.72
N ASP A 65 13.01 9.30 2.89
CA ASP A 65 12.21 9.29 1.65
C ASP A 65 10.70 9.24 1.88
N THR A 66 9.95 9.92 1.01
CA THR A 66 8.49 9.93 1.03
C THR A 66 7.90 8.66 0.38
N PRO A 67 6.73 8.18 0.87
CA PRO A 67 5.99 7.09 0.24
C PRO A 67 5.72 7.34 -1.25
N HIS A 68 5.84 6.33 -2.11
CA HIS A 68 5.54 6.40 -3.55
C HIS A 68 5.16 5.05 -4.16
#